data_AF-A0A9E2UH43-F1
#
_entry.id   AF-A0A9E2UH43-F1
#
_cell.length_a   1.000
_cell.length_b   1.000
_cell.length_c   1.000
_cell.angle_alpha   90.00
_cell.angle_beta   90.00
_cell.angle_gamma   90.00
#
_symmetry.space_group_name_H-M   'P 1'
#
loop_
_entity.id
_entity.type
_entity.pdbx_description
1 polymer ?
#
loop_
_entity_poly.entity_id
_entity_poly.type
_entity_poly.pdbx_seq_one_letter_code
_entity_poly.pdbx_strand_id
1 'polypeptide(L)' 'MCEAIAPKVFRLNDNRQSEAVDPTGDTVEKILEAAESCPVSAIFVEDAETGEQLFP' A
#
# COMPACT_ATOMS: atom_id res chain seq x y z
N MET A 1 -5.28 7.89 -1.85
CA MET A 1 -4.24 8.50 -2.71
C MET A 1 -3.00 7.60 -2.73
N CYS A 2 -3.17 6.28 -2.72
CA CYS A 2 -2.08 5.31 -2.54
C CYS A 2 -1.24 5.11 -3.81
N GLU A 3 -1.86 5.06 -4.99
CA GLU A 3 -1.14 5.06 -6.29
C GLU A 3 -0.25 6.31 -6.45
N ALA A 4 -0.68 7.47 -5.98
CA ALA A 4 0.13 8.69 -6.08
C ALA A 4 1.34 8.68 -5.12
N ILE A 5 1.21 8.05 -3.95
CA ILE A 5 2.25 7.99 -2.91
C ILE A 5 3.27 6.88 -3.21
N ALA A 6 2.78 5.69 -3.55
CA ALA A 6 3.58 4.51 -3.89
C ALA A 6 3.16 3.91 -5.24
N PRO A 7 3.46 4.58 -6.38
CA PRO A 7 3.00 4.19 -7.72
C PRO A 7 3.60 2.88 -8.24
N LYS A 8 4.68 2.42 -7.60
CA LYS A 8 5.26 1.11 -7.90
C LYS A 8 4.49 -0.02 -7.22
N VAL A 9 3.83 0.27 -6.10
CA VAL A 9 3.09 -0.70 -5.29
C VAL A 9 1.63 -0.76 -5.70
N PHE A 10 1.00 0.40 -5.89
CA PHE A 10 -0.44 0.49 -6.13
C PHE A 10 -0.75 0.93 -7.56
N ARG A 11 -1.84 0.38 -8.11
CA ARG A 11 -2.47 0.87 -9.35
C ARG A 11 -3.99 0.87 -9.23
N LEU A 12 -4.64 1.73 -10.01
CA LEU A 12 -6.10 1.67 -10.17
C LEU A 12 -6.49 0.63 -11.23
N ASN A 13 -7.47 -0.22 -10.90
CA ASN A 13 -8.11 -1.12 -11.84
C ASN A 13 -9.18 -0.41 -12.69
N ASP A 14 -9.83 -1.15 -13.59
CA ASP A 14 -10.88 -0.62 -14.50
C ASP A 14 -12.08 0.00 -13.76
N ASN A 15 -12.35 -0.45 -12.53
CA ASN A 15 -13.40 0.10 -11.65
C ASN A 15 -12.91 1.31 -10.82
N ARG A 16 -11.69 1.79 -11.06
CA ARG A 16 -11.00 2.83 -10.28
C ARG A 16 -10.80 2.47 -8.81
N GLN A 17 -10.66 1.18 -8.50
CA GLN A 17 -10.26 0.70 -7.18
C GLN A 17 -8.76 0.45 -7.16
N SER A 18 -8.10 0.79 -6.04
CA SER A 18 -6.68 0.55 -5.89
C SER A 18 -6.39 -0.92 -5.59
N GLU A 19 -5.33 -1.44 -6.18
CA GLU A 19 -4.81 -2.79 -5.95
C GLU A 19 -3.30 -2.73 -5.71
N ALA A 20 -2.78 -3.56 -4.79
CA ALA A 20 -1.35 -3.72 -4.56
C ALA A 20 -0.77 -4.73 -5.58
N VAL A 21 -0.13 -4.23 -6.63
CA VAL A 21 0.40 -5.03 -7.75
C VAL A 21 1.84 -5.49 -7.54
N ASP A 22 2.61 -4.75 -6.74
CA ASP A 22 3.99 -5.09 -6.37
C ASP A 22 4.26 -4.61 -4.93
N PRO A 23 3.91 -5.43 -3.91
CA PRO A 23 4.01 -5.04 -2.50
C PRO A 23 5.40 -4.62 -2.02
N THR A 24 6.47 -4.93 -2.76
CA THR A 24 7.86 -4.55 -2.44
C THR A 24 8.43 -3.54 -3.44
N GLY A 25 7.58 -2.97 -4.30
CA GLY A 25 8.00 -2.11 -5.40
C GLY A 25 8.51 -0.72 -4.99
N ASP A 26 8.19 -0.23 -3.78
CA ASP A 26 8.65 1.05 -3.25
C ASP A 26 9.19 0.89 -1.81
N THR A 27 9.69 1.97 -1.20
CA THR A 27 10.23 1.91 0.16
C THR A 27 9.13 1.67 1.20
N VAL A 28 9.51 1.09 2.34
CA VAL A 28 8.60 0.84 3.46
C VAL A 28 7.91 2.13 3.91
N GLU A 29 8.64 3.24 3.96
CA GLU A 29 8.09 4.54 4.35
C GLU A 29 6.94 5.00 3.44
N LYS A 30 7.08 4.82 2.12
CA LYS A 30 6.00 5.17 1.19
C LYS A 30 4.83 4.21 1.25
N ILE A 31 5.09 2.94 1.48
CA ILE A 31 4.03 1.93 1.66
C ILE A 31 3.20 2.29 2.90
N LEU A 32 3.85 2.64 4.01
CA LEU A 32 3.20 3.08 5.24
C LEU A 32 2.46 4.41 5.05
N GLU A 33 3.08 5.41 4.41
CA GLU A 33 2.43 6.70 4.11
C GLU A 33 1.15 6.51 3.27
N ALA A 34 1.20 5.62 2.27
CA ALA A 34 0.05 5.29 1.43
C ALA A 34 -1.07 4.65 2.26
N ALA A 35 -0.70 3.79 3.21
CA ALA A 35 -1.62 3.08 4.10
C ALA A 35 -2.29 4.04 5.10
N GLU A 36 -1.52 4.88 5.79
CA GLU A 36 -1.99 5.92 6.72
C GLU A 36 -2.87 6.97 6.04
N SER A 37 -2.57 7.31 4.78
CA SER A 37 -3.34 8.28 3.99
C SER A 37 -4.65 7.72 3.44
N CYS A 38 -4.99 6.46 3.70
CA CYS A 38 -6.20 5.83 3.18
C CYS A 38 -7.42 6.21 4.04
N PRO A 39 -8.37 7.02 3.53
CA PRO A 39 -9.50 7.53 4.34
C PRO A 39 -10.51 6.45 4.75
N VAL A 40 -10.36 5.23 4.22
CA VAL A 40 -11.22 4.07 4.45
C VAL A 40 -10.45 2.88 5.02
N SER A 41 -9.18 3.06 5.41
CA SER A 41 -8.33 2.02 6.01
C SER A 41 -8.31 0.70 5.22
N ALA A 42 -8.24 0.79 3.89
CA ALA A 42 -8.31 -0.36 2.99
C ALA A 42 -6.95 -1.05 2.73
N ILE A 43 -5.87 -0.57 3.34
CA ILE A 43 -4.51 -1.06 3.12
C ILE A 43 -4.04 -1.74 4.40
N PHE A 44 -3.44 -2.92 4.26
CA PHE A 44 -2.78 -3.70 5.32
C PHE A 44 -1.32 -3.89 4.91
N VAL A 45 -0.41 -3.77 5.87
CA VAL A 45 1.03 -3.88 5.67
C VAL A 45 1.57 -4.84 6.74
N GLU A 46 2.30 -5.86 6.29
CA GLU A 46 2.96 -6.85 7.12
C GLU A 46 4.40 -7.00 6.62
N ASP A 47 5.33 -7.17 7.55
CA ASP A 47 6.70 -7.54 7.25
C ASP A 47 6.75 -8.97 6.70
N ALA A 48 7.22 -9.12 5.47
CA ALA A 48 7.23 -10.41 4.77
C ALA A 48 8.21 -11.44 5.37
N GLU A 49 9.20 -11.01 6.16
CA GLU A 49 10.18 -11.89 6.78
C GLU A 49 9.74 -12.34 8.19
N THR A 50 9.21 -11.41 8.98
CA THR A 50 8.86 -11.64 10.39
C THR A 50 7.38 -11.98 10.59
N GLY A 51 6.51 -11.62 9.63
CA GLY A 51 5.07 -11.67 9.79
C GLY A 51 4.52 -10.59 10.74
N GLU A 52 5.34 -9.60 11.11
CA GLU A 52 4.91 -8.50 11.96
C GLU A 52 3.95 -7.58 11.20
N GLN A 53 2.76 -7.39 11.73
CA GLN A 53 1.82 -6.40 11.19
C GLN A 53 2.35 -4.98 11.46
N LEU A 54 2.59 -4.24 10.38
CA LEU A 54 3.02 -2.85 10.41
C LEU A 54 1.84 -1.86 10.30
N PHE A 55 0.76 -2.26 9.61
CA PHE A 55 -0.46 -1.45 9.41
C PHE A 55 -1.67 -2.35 9.00
N PRO A 56 -2.95 -1.99 9.21
CA PRO A 56 -3.44 -0.84 9.97
C PRO A 56 -2.95 -0.86 11.40
#